data_AF-A0A944I3F0-F1
#
_entry.id   AF-A0A944I3F0-F1
#
_cell.length_a   1.000
_cell.length_b   1.000
_cell.length_c   1.000
_cell.angle_alpha   90.00
_cell.angle_beta   90.00
_cell.angle_gamma   90.00
#
_symmetry.space_group_name_H-M   'P 1'
#
loop_
_entity.id
_entity.type
_entity.pdbx_description
1 polymer ?
#
loop_
_entity_poly.entity_id
_entity_poly.type
_entity_poly.pdbx_seq_one_letter_code
_entity_poly.pdbx_strand_id
1 'polypeptide(L)'
;MTYQPTSVQIAAATRARTAAHVARDRFAAPATITALRFIAAHLDAAATACDAYDGTTNAPFMEMGRALSDARELIALHPDSRLPDTVIDYITAPLTAAPLPTLPRLLPPNERDAAEETALRAELDRLHADTEAADTDTDHWFRAVLAALAKWKRLEGAVNVDSRRPFNRVRVAELHLKCIACGGSTIRFSVRESATCECGKVQTWGDVMVCDCWGYECPAIQGDTAH
;
A
#
# COMPACT_ATOMS: atom_id res chain seq x y z
N MET A 1 32.46 -25.90 -0.35
CA MET A 1 31.11 -25.96 0.25
C MET A 1 30.22 -25.11 -0.62
N THR A 2 29.23 -25.70 -1.29
CA THR A 2 28.19 -24.97 -2.03
C THR A 2 27.19 -24.43 -1.00
N TYR A 3 27.04 -23.11 -0.94
CA TYR A 3 25.97 -22.49 -0.16
C TYR A 3 24.62 -22.91 -0.77
N GLN A 4 23.68 -23.34 0.07
CA GLN A 4 22.29 -23.54 -0.34
C GLN A 4 21.47 -22.33 0.13
N PRO A 5 20.67 -21.72 -0.75
CA PRO A 5 19.76 -20.66 -0.35
C PRO A 5 18.86 -21.13 0.80
N THR A 6 18.72 -20.29 1.80
CA THR A 6 17.77 -20.53 2.90
C THR A 6 16.33 -20.45 2.38
N SER A 7 15.38 -21.12 3.04
CA SER A 7 13.95 -21.07 2.66
C SER A 7 13.41 -19.64 2.57
N VAL A 8 13.87 -18.74 3.44
CA VAL A 8 13.46 -17.32 3.44
C VAL A 8 13.96 -16.54 2.24
N GLN A 9 15.16 -16.85 1.72
CA GLN A 9 15.69 -16.24 0.49
C GLN A 9 14.95 -16.73 -0.73
N ILE A 10 14.66 -18.03 -0.79
CA ILE A 10 13.86 -18.63 -1.87
C ILE A 10 12.48 -17.98 -1.91
N ALA A 11 11.84 -17.78 -0.75
CA ALA A 11 10.55 -17.11 -0.66
C ALA A 11 10.62 -15.65 -1.14
N ALA A 12 11.61 -14.87 -0.67
CA ALA A 12 11.77 -13.48 -1.09
C ALA A 12 12.07 -13.34 -2.60
N ALA A 13 12.97 -14.16 -3.13
CA ALA A 13 13.29 -14.21 -4.56
C ALA A 13 12.06 -14.59 -5.39
N THR A 14 11.30 -15.58 -4.94
CA THR A 14 10.07 -16.02 -5.62
C THR A 14 9.04 -14.90 -5.64
N ARG A 15 8.78 -14.23 -4.50
CA ARG A 15 7.89 -13.07 -4.43
C ARG A 15 8.32 -11.98 -5.41
N ALA A 16 9.61 -11.63 -5.44
CA ALA A 16 10.14 -10.62 -6.36
C ALA A 16 9.92 -11.01 -7.84
N ARG A 17 10.24 -12.25 -8.24
CA ARG A 17 9.99 -12.75 -9.61
C ARG A 17 8.50 -12.75 -9.96
N THR A 18 7.65 -13.17 -9.04
CA THR A 18 6.19 -13.18 -9.26
C THR A 18 5.67 -11.76 -9.48
N ALA A 19 6.11 -10.77 -8.69
CA ALA A 19 5.75 -9.38 -8.90
C ALA A 19 6.28 -8.84 -10.25
N ALA A 20 7.50 -9.20 -10.63
CA ALA A 20 8.06 -8.84 -11.94
C ALA A 20 7.23 -9.42 -13.10
N HIS A 21 6.82 -10.69 -13.02
CA HIS A 21 5.93 -11.32 -13.99
C HIS A 21 4.60 -10.58 -14.10
N VAL A 22 3.94 -10.31 -12.96
CA VAL A 22 2.66 -9.58 -12.94
C VAL A 22 2.81 -8.17 -13.52
N ALA A 23 3.92 -7.48 -13.26
CA ALA A 23 4.20 -6.17 -13.83
C ALA A 23 4.39 -6.23 -15.36
N ARG A 24 5.15 -7.22 -15.87
CA ARG A 24 5.38 -7.42 -17.32
C ARG A 24 4.12 -7.76 -18.10
N ASP A 25 3.30 -8.65 -17.55
CA ASP A 25 2.12 -9.20 -18.24
C ASP A 25 0.91 -8.24 -18.19
N ARG A 26 1.02 -7.15 -17.43
CA ARG A 26 -0.06 -6.20 -17.25
C ARG A 26 -0.30 -5.36 -18.50
N PHE A 27 -1.53 -5.43 -19.01
CA PHE A 27 -1.99 -4.54 -20.07
C PHE A 27 -2.27 -3.12 -19.53
N ALA A 28 -1.70 -2.10 -20.16
CA ALA A 28 -1.87 -0.70 -19.78
C ALA A 28 -1.64 0.24 -20.98
N ALA A 29 -1.77 1.56 -20.78
CA ALA A 29 -1.40 2.54 -21.80
C ALA A 29 0.12 2.50 -22.09
N PRO A 30 0.60 2.90 -23.29
CA PRO A 30 2.00 2.76 -23.68
C PRO A 30 3.02 3.36 -22.68
N ALA A 31 2.71 4.53 -22.11
CA ALA A 31 3.57 5.17 -21.11
C ALA A 31 3.67 4.32 -19.82
N THR A 32 2.53 3.79 -19.36
CA THR A 32 2.46 2.90 -18.19
C THR A 32 3.15 1.56 -18.45
N ILE A 33 3.02 0.98 -19.65
CA ILE A 33 3.74 -0.25 -20.03
C ILE A 33 5.25 -0.06 -19.88
N THR A 34 5.76 1.10 -20.30
CA THR A 34 7.19 1.41 -20.18
C THR A 34 7.63 1.44 -18.71
N ALA A 35 6.88 2.13 -17.86
CA ALA A 35 7.14 2.15 -16.41
C ALA A 35 7.08 0.74 -15.80
N LEU A 36 6.06 -0.05 -16.13
CA LEU A 36 5.89 -1.43 -15.65
C LEU A 36 7.06 -2.34 -16.04
N ARG A 37 7.65 -2.15 -17.23
CA ARG A 37 8.85 -2.89 -17.65
C ARG A 37 10.07 -2.52 -16.82
N PHE A 38 10.27 -1.24 -16.50
CA PHE A 38 11.36 -0.81 -15.63
C PHE A 38 11.17 -1.33 -14.20
N ILE A 39 9.96 -1.21 -13.64
CA ILE A 39 9.62 -1.78 -12.33
C ILE A 39 9.93 -3.29 -12.32
N ALA A 40 9.49 -4.03 -13.34
CA ALA A 40 9.76 -5.45 -13.44
C ALA A 40 11.25 -5.77 -13.53
N ALA A 41 12.04 -5.00 -14.27
CA ALA A 41 13.48 -5.19 -14.37
C ALA A 41 14.18 -5.03 -13.01
N HIS A 42 13.77 -4.04 -12.21
CA HIS A 42 14.27 -3.88 -10.85
C HIS A 42 13.85 -5.02 -9.91
N LEU A 43 12.60 -5.52 -10.05
CA LEU A 43 12.14 -6.68 -9.27
C LEU A 43 12.87 -7.97 -9.65
N ASP A 44 13.13 -8.20 -10.94
CA ASP A 44 13.93 -9.33 -11.43
C ASP A 44 15.41 -9.21 -10.94
N ALA A 45 15.96 -8.00 -10.90
CA ALA A 45 17.28 -7.74 -10.33
C ALA A 45 17.33 -8.03 -8.82
N ALA A 46 16.30 -7.63 -8.07
CA ALA A 46 16.18 -7.96 -6.65
C ALA A 46 16.11 -9.48 -6.42
N ALA A 47 15.33 -10.21 -7.23
CA ALA A 47 15.29 -11.67 -7.16
C ALA A 47 16.64 -12.31 -7.44
N THR A 48 17.35 -11.83 -8.47
CA THR A 48 18.69 -12.31 -8.82
C THR A 48 19.68 -12.09 -7.68
N ALA A 49 19.61 -10.94 -7.01
CA ALA A 49 20.45 -10.62 -5.87
C ALA A 49 20.11 -11.50 -4.64
N CYS A 50 18.83 -11.82 -4.41
CA CYS A 50 18.45 -12.82 -3.40
C CYS A 50 19.04 -14.20 -3.70
N ASP A 51 18.93 -14.67 -4.95
CA ASP A 51 19.43 -15.97 -5.39
C ASP A 51 20.97 -16.05 -5.34
N ALA A 52 21.66 -14.91 -5.51
CA ALA A 52 23.12 -14.81 -5.47
C ALA A 52 23.72 -14.68 -4.06
N TYR A 53 22.91 -14.41 -3.03
CA TYR A 53 23.41 -14.28 -1.67
C TYR A 53 23.90 -15.63 -1.14
N ASP A 54 25.17 -15.69 -0.74
CA ASP A 54 25.85 -16.92 -0.30
C ASP A 54 26.14 -16.96 1.21
N GLY A 55 25.60 -16.00 1.97
CA GLY A 55 25.85 -15.88 3.40
C GLY A 55 27.25 -15.37 3.79
N THR A 56 28.13 -15.09 2.83
CA THR A 56 29.53 -14.69 3.12
C THR A 56 29.76 -13.20 2.97
N THR A 57 29.00 -12.52 2.10
CA THR A 57 29.10 -11.08 1.91
C THR A 57 27.73 -10.42 1.90
N ASN A 58 27.68 -9.16 2.33
CA ASN A 58 26.45 -8.36 2.30
C ASN A 58 26.17 -7.70 0.94
N ALA A 59 27.06 -7.85 -0.05
CA ALA A 59 26.91 -7.18 -1.34
C ALA A 59 25.58 -7.52 -2.04
N PRO A 60 25.15 -8.79 -2.14
CA PRO A 60 23.87 -9.12 -2.75
C PRO A 60 22.67 -8.56 -1.98
N PHE A 61 22.75 -8.48 -0.65
CA PHE A 61 21.67 -7.87 0.15
C PHE A 61 21.56 -6.36 -0.09
N MET A 62 22.70 -5.66 -0.24
CA MET A 62 22.74 -4.24 -0.59
C MET A 62 22.20 -4.00 -2.01
N GLU A 63 22.51 -4.87 -2.96
CA GLU A 63 22.00 -4.81 -4.34
C GLU A 63 20.48 -5.05 -4.39
N MET A 64 19.99 -6.05 -3.67
CA MET A 64 18.56 -6.32 -3.50
C MET A 64 17.85 -5.08 -2.94
N GLY A 65 18.37 -4.50 -1.85
CA GLY A 65 17.79 -3.31 -1.23
C GLY A 65 17.71 -2.11 -2.18
N ARG A 66 18.77 -1.86 -2.97
CA ARG A 66 18.77 -0.79 -3.98
C ARG A 66 17.73 -1.05 -5.07
N ALA A 67 17.73 -2.25 -5.64
CA ALA A 67 16.79 -2.59 -6.70
C ALA A 67 15.32 -2.47 -6.23
N LEU A 68 15.01 -2.91 -5.01
CA LEU A 68 13.68 -2.75 -4.42
C LEU A 68 13.33 -1.27 -4.13
N SER A 69 14.31 -0.46 -3.72
CA SER A 69 14.13 0.98 -3.52
C SER A 69 13.81 1.70 -4.84
N ASP A 70 14.56 1.40 -5.90
CA ASP A 70 14.33 1.97 -7.24
C ASP A 70 12.94 1.56 -7.78
N ALA A 71 12.55 0.29 -7.57
CA ALA A 71 11.21 -0.18 -7.91
C ALA A 71 10.12 0.59 -7.14
N ARG A 72 10.31 0.82 -5.84
CA ARG A 72 9.37 1.60 -5.01
C ARG A 72 9.21 3.03 -5.51
N GLU A 73 10.33 3.69 -5.85
CA GLU A 73 10.32 5.05 -6.39
C GLU A 73 9.54 5.11 -7.71
N LEU A 74 9.79 4.18 -8.63
CA LEU A 74 9.05 4.09 -9.89
C LEU A 74 7.56 3.81 -9.69
N ILE A 75 7.19 2.96 -8.72
CA ILE A 75 5.78 2.72 -8.36
C ILE A 75 5.12 4.02 -7.89
N ALA A 76 5.79 4.79 -7.03
CA ALA A 76 5.27 6.06 -6.52
C ALA A 76 5.12 7.13 -7.63
N LEU A 77 6.09 7.21 -8.55
CA LEU A 77 6.06 8.14 -9.69
C LEU A 77 4.99 7.77 -10.74
N HIS A 78 4.55 6.51 -10.76
CA HIS A 78 3.59 6.00 -11.74
C HIS A 78 2.37 5.36 -11.05
N PRO A 79 1.45 6.17 -10.49
CA PRO A 79 0.24 5.66 -9.82
C PRO A 79 -0.64 4.80 -10.75
N ASP A 80 -0.58 5.05 -12.06
CA ASP A 80 -1.28 4.26 -13.09
C ASP A 80 -0.76 2.82 -13.23
N SER A 81 0.42 2.50 -12.67
CA SER A 81 0.91 1.11 -12.56
C SER A 81 -0.04 0.25 -11.72
N ARG A 82 -0.77 0.88 -10.78
CA ARG A 82 -1.66 0.25 -9.79
C ARG A 82 -1.01 -0.91 -9.04
N LEU A 83 0.31 -0.86 -8.87
CA LEU A 83 1.03 -1.60 -7.84
C LEU A 83 1.04 -0.71 -6.59
N PRO A 84 0.67 -1.21 -5.41
CA PRO A 84 0.96 -0.47 -4.18
C PRO A 84 2.46 -0.53 -3.88
N ASP A 85 2.95 0.50 -3.22
CA ASP A 85 4.31 0.58 -2.65
C ASP A 85 4.59 -0.54 -1.63
N THR A 86 3.54 -0.99 -0.92
CA THR A 86 3.60 -2.09 0.06
C THR A 86 3.99 -3.44 -0.55
N VAL A 87 3.98 -3.60 -1.89
CA VAL A 87 4.48 -4.83 -2.56
C VAL A 87 5.91 -5.17 -2.12
N ILE A 88 6.74 -4.15 -1.90
CA ILE A 88 8.12 -4.34 -1.45
C ILE A 88 8.19 -4.91 -0.03
N ASP A 89 7.24 -4.55 0.84
CA ASP A 89 7.18 -5.06 2.21
C ASP A 89 6.81 -6.55 2.21
N TYR A 90 5.92 -6.98 1.31
CA TYR A 90 5.65 -8.41 1.11
C TYR A 90 6.88 -9.19 0.63
N ILE A 91 7.68 -8.61 -0.27
CA ILE A 91 8.89 -9.26 -0.80
C ILE A 91 9.94 -9.41 0.30
N THR A 92 10.09 -8.40 1.16
CA THR A 92 11.13 -8.36 2.19
C THR A 92 10.73 -9.03 3.51
N ALA A 93 9.44 -9.21 3.78
CA ALA A 93 8.93 -9.79 5.02
C ALA A 93 9.60 -11.11 5.45
N PRO A 94 9.91 -12.09 4.56
CA PRO A 94 10.61 -13.31 4.95
C PRO A 94 12.02 -13.05 5.50
N LEU A 95 12.67 -11.97 5.06
CA LEU A 95 14.06 -11.64 5.40
C LEU A 95 14.16 -10.82 6.69
N THR A 96 13.13 -10.01 6.98
CA THR A 96 13.12 -9.08 8.12
C THR A 96 12.33 -9.58 9.31
N ALA A 97 11.56 -10.67 9.15
CA ALA A 97 10.54 -11.11 10.09
C ALA A 97 9.53 -10.00 10.47
N ALA A 98 9.40 -8.97 9.62
CA ALA A 98 8.43 -7.92 9.80
C ALA A 98 7.02 -8.45 9.55
N PRO A 99 6.00 -7.93 10.26
CA PRO A 99 4.61 -8.25 9.95
C PRO A 99 4.27 -7.84 8.52
N LEU A 100 3.38 -8.60 7.88
CA LEU A 100 2.85 -8.24 6.57
C LEU A 100 2.10 -6.89 6.66
N PRO A 101 2.19 -6.05 5.62
CA PRO A 101 1.61 -4.71 5.66
C PRO A 101 0.08 -4.78 5.70
N THR A 102 -0.53 -4.01 6.58
CA THR A 102 -1.97 -3.80 6.60
C THR A 102 -2.36 -2.73 5.58
N LEU A 103 -3.56 -2.84 5.02
CA LEU A 103 -4.10 -1.79 4.17
C LEU A 103 -4.59 -0.61 5.01
N PRO A 104 -4.31 0.64 4.60
CA PRO A 104 -4.88 1.81 5.25
C PRO A 104 -6.40 1.82 5.09
N ARG A 105 -7.14 2.50 5.96
CA ARG A 105 -8.59 2.63 5.81
C ARG A 105 -8.93 3.68 4.75
N LEU A 106 -9.74 3.32 3.75
CA LEU A 106 -10.19 4.27 2.71
C LEU A 106 -11.40 5.09 3.17
N LEU A 107 -12.27 4.49 3.99
CA LEU A 107 -13.46 5.14 4.54
C LEU A 107 -14.34 5.78 3.45
N PRO A 108 -14.81 5.00 2.48
CA PRO A 108 -15.60 5.49 1.37
C PRO A 108 -16.95 6.06 1.81
N PRO A 109 -17.43 7.13 1.16
CA PRO A 109 -18.69 7.75 1.53
C PRO A 109 -19.92 6.90 1.13
N ASN A 110 -19.81 6.04 0.12
CA ASN A 110 -20.90 5.19 -0.36
C ASN A 110 -20.81 3.74 0.16
N GLU A 111 -21.97 3.11 0.37
CA GLU A 111 -22.06 1.78 1.00
C GLU A 111 -21.48 0.64 0.16
N ARG A 112 -21.58 0.74 -1.17
CA ARG A 112 -21.07 -0.29 -2.08
C ARG A 112 -19.55 -0.40 -1.96
N ASP A 113 -18.88 0.74 -2.05
CA ASP A 113 -17.43 0.80 -1.96
C ASP A 113 -16.95 0.49 -0.52
N ALA A 114 -17.75 0.78 0.51
CA ALA A 114 -17.48 0.38 1.90
C ALA A 114 -17.54 -1.14 2.11
N ALA A 115 -18.51 -1.79 1.47
CA ALA A 115 -18.61 -3.25 1.47
C ALA A 115 -17.43 -3.88 0.71
N GLU A 116 -17.02 -3.29 -0.42
CA GLU A 116 -15.84 -3.74 -1.16
C GLU A 116 -14.55 -3.55 -0.35
N GLU A 117 -14.37 -2.43 0.36
CA GLU A 117 -13.23 -2.20 1.27
C GLU A 117 -13.15 -3.31 2.32
N THR A 118 -14.29 -3.58 2.99
CA THR A 118 -14.40 -4.61 4.03
C THR A 118 -14.04 -5.99 3.48
N ALA A 119 -14.58 -6.34 2.30
CA ALA A 119 -14.33 -7.63 1.66
C ALA A 119 -12.86 -7.81 1.26
N LEU A 120 -12.21 -6.77 0.72
CA LEU A 120 -10.81 -6.83 0.32
C LEU A 120 -9.86 -6.95 1.51
N ARG A 121 -10.15 -6.23 2.61
CA ARG A 121 -9.37 -6.35 3.84
C ARG A 121 -9.50 -7.75 4.44
N ALA A 122 -10.72 -8.29 4.52
CA ALA A 122 -10.93 -9.67 4.97
C ALA A 122 -10.27 -10.71 4.03
N GLU A 123 -10.25 -10.47 2.71
CA GLU A 123 -9.53 -11.31 1.75
C GLU A 123 -8.03 -11.31 2.01
N LEU A 124 -7.42 -10.15 2.26
CA LEU A 124 -6.00 -10.07 2.61
C LEU A 124 -5.69 -10.66 3.98
N ASP A 125 -6.50 -10.40 5.00
CA ASP A 125 -6.29 -10.98 6.34
C ASP A 125 -6.28 -12.52 6.28
N ARG A 126 -7.17 -13.10 5.47
CA ARG A 126 -7.20 -14.54 5.21
C ARG A 126 -5.94 -15.02 4.48
N LEU A 127 -5.47 -14.29 3.46
CA LEU A 127 -4.24 -14.63 2.75
C LEU A 127 -3.01 -14.50 3.65
N HIS A 128 -2.98 -13.54 4.57
CA HIS A 128 -1.88 -13.36 5.54
C HIS A 128 -1.85 -14.47 6.57
N ALA A 129 -3.02 -14.98 6.97
CA ALA A 129 -3.12 -16.10 7.90
C ALA A 129 -2.66 -17.44 7.29
N ASP A 130 -2.66 -17.58 5.96
CA ASP A 130 -2.24 -18.78 5.24
C ASP A 130 -0.71 -18.86 5.09
N THR A 131 -0.04 -19.03 6.23
CA THR A 131 1.44 -19.13 6.30
C THR A 131 1.97 -20.38 5.60
N GLU A 132 1.21 -21.47 5.57
CA GLU A 132 1.59 -22.70 4.88
C GLU A 132 1.68 -22.49 3.36
N ALA A 133 0.66 -21.85 2.75
CA ALA A 133 0.73 -21.52 1.33
C ALA A 133 1.84 -20.52 1.02
N ALA A 134 2.09 -19.56 1.91
CA ALA A 134 3.17 -18.59 1.74
C ALA A 134 4.56 -19.24 1.66
N ASP A 135 4.76 -20.39 2.31
CA ASP A 135 6.02 -21.14 2.35
C ASP A 135 6.10 -22.26 1.30
N THR A 136 5.00 -22.97 1.03
CA THR A 136 4.98 -24.17 0.17
C THR A 136 4.59 -23.90 -1.28
N ASP A 137 3.77 -22.87 -1.53
CA ASP A 137 3.34 -22.42 -2.85
C ASP A 137 3.38 -20.90 -2.96
N THR A 138 4.58 -20.34 -2.70
CA THR A 138 4.80 -18.90 -2.60
C THR A 138 4.36 -18.13 -3.86
N ASP A 139 4.54 -18.69 -5.07
CA ASP A 139 4.12 -18.03 -6.32
C ASP A 139 2.60 -17.90 -6.39
N HIS A 140 1.86 -18.99 -6.14
CA HIS A 140 0.40 -18.95 -6.16
C HIS A 140 -0.17 -18.01 -5.09
N TRP A 141 0.32 -18.16 -3.85
CA TRP A 141 -0.06 -17.30 -2.73
C TRP A 141 0.20 -15.83 -3.07
N PHE A 142 1.38 -15.49 -3.58
CA PHE A 142 1.73 -14.11 -3.83
C PHE A 142 0.97 -13.51 -5.02
N ARG A 143 0.63 -14.31 -6.04
CA ARG A 143 -0.29 -13.88 -7.11
C ARG A 143 -1.67 -13.52 -6.56
N ALA A 144 -2.19 -14.28 -5.61
CA ALA A 144 -3.47 -13.98 -4.97
C ALA A 144 -3.41 -12.67 -4.17
N VAL A 145 -2.32 -12.46 -3.41
CA VAL A 145 -2.05 -11.19 -2.71
C VAL A 145 -2.00 -10.01 -3.69
N LEU A 146 -1.20 -10.12 -4.77
CA LEU A 146 -1.09 -9.07 -5.78
C LEU A 146 -2.44 -8.78 -6.48
N ALA A 147 -3.27 -9.80 -6.70
CA ALA A 147 -4.60 -9.63 -7.25
C ALA A 147 -5.52 -8.84 -6.31
N ALA A 148 -5.51 -9.15 -5.00
CA ALA A 148 -6.25 -8.41 -3.98
C ALA A 148 -5.77 -6.95 -3.88
N LEU A 149 -4.45 -6.73 -3.87
CA LEU A 149 -3.84 -5.40 -3.89
C LEU A 149 -4.19 -4.60 -5.15
N ALA A 150 -4.27 -5.25 -6.32
CA ALA A 150 -4.70 -4.59 -7.54
C ALA A 150 -6.19 -4.20 -7.53
N LYS A 151 -7.06 -5.00 -6.89
CA LYS A 151 -8.47 -4.62 -6.63
C LYS A 151 -8.50 -3.42 -5.68
N TRP A 152 -7.71 -3.45 -4.61
CA TRP A 152 -7.59 -2.36 -3.65
C TRP A 152 -7.20 -1.04 -4.31
N LYS A 153 -6.16 -1.00 -5.15
CA LYS A 153 -5.77 0.24 -5.86
C LYS A 153 -6.85 0.77 -6.81
N ARG A 154 -7.72 -0.10 -7.35
CA ARG A 154 -8.89 0.35 -8.13
C ARG A 154 -9.93 1.00 -7.22
N LEU A 155 -10.23 0.37 -6.09
CA LEU A 155 -11.15 0.90 -5.10
C LEU A 155 -10.66 2.25 -4.58
N GLU A 156 -9.41 2.35 -4.13
CA GLU A 156 -8.78 3.60 -3.67
C GLU A 156 -8.93 4.73 -4.70
N GLY A 157 -8.67 4.45 -5.98
CA GLY A 157 -8.90 5.44 -7.05
C GLY A 157 -10.36 5.89 -7.17
N ALA A 158 -11.31 4.97 -7.09
CA ALA A 158 -12.74 5.28 -7.13
C ALA A 158 -13.17 6.10 -5.90
N VAL A 159 -12.72 5.71 -4.70
CA VAL A 159 -13.01 6.38 -3.44
C VAL A 159 -12.41 7.77 -3.41
N ASN A 160 -11.20 7.97 -3.93
CA ASN A 160 -10.58 9.29 -4.02
C ASN A 160 -11.41 10.23 -4.92
N VAL A 161 -11.84 9.75 -6.09
CA VAL A 161 -12.73 10.53 -6.98
C VAL A 161 -14.05 10.86 -6.29
N ASP A 162 -14.67 9.89 -5.61
CA ASP A 162 -15.96 10.08 -4.96
C ASP A 162 -15.86 11.01 -3.74
N SER A 163 -14.80 10.88 -2.95
CA SER A 163 -14.54 11.72 -1.77
C SER A 163 -14.30 13.19 -2.14
N ARG A 164 -13.80 13.47 -3.34
CA ARG A 164 -13.57 14.84 -3.84
C ARG A 164 -14.84 15.52 -4.36
N ARG A 165 -15.96 14.81 -4.49
CA ARG A 165 -17.20 15.40 -5.01
C ARG A 165 -17.79 16.39 -4.00
N PRO A 166 -18.24 17.59 -4.42
CA PRO A 166 -18.75 18.61 -3.50
C PRO A 166 -19.90 18.13 -2.60
N PHE A 167 -20.79 17.28 -3.11
CA PHE A 167 -21.95 16.78 -2.36
C PHE A 167 -21.59 15.72 -1.31
N ASN A 168 -20.38 15.14 -1.37
CA ASN A 168 -19.92 14.12 -0.41
C ASN A 168 -19.11 14.73 0.75
N ARG A 169 -18.78 16.03 0.72
CA ARG A 169 -17.87 16.68 1.69
C ARG A 169 -18.26 16.43 3.15
N VAL A 170 -19.52 16.65 3.50
CA VAL A 170 -20.02 16.44 4.87
C VAL A 170 -19.86 14.98 5.29
N ARG A 171 -20.24 14.05 4.41
CA ARG A 171 -20.14 12.62 4.68
C ARG A 171 -18.69 12.16 4.84
N VAL A 172 -17.78 12.68 4.02
CA VAL A 172 -16.35 12.42 4.11
C VAL A 172 -15.81 12.93 5.45
N ALA A 173 -16.17 14.15 5.87
CA ALA A 173 -15.78 14.68 7.18
C ALA A 173 -16.29 13.80 8.34
N GLU A 174 -17.56 13.34 8.29
CA GLU A 174 -18.14 12.43 9.30
C GLU A 174 -17.39 11.10 9.45
N LEU A 175 -16.87 10.56 8.35
CA LEU A 175 -16.18 9.29 8.33
C LEU A 175 -14.72 9.42 8.74
N HIS A 176 -14.04 10.48 8.29
CA HIS A 176 -12.59 10.64 8.45
C HIS A 176 -12.21 11.42 9.71
N LEU A 177 -13.13 12.21 10.28
CA LEU A 177 -12.82 13.13 11.39
C LEU A 177 -13.62 12.83 12.65
N LYS A 178 -12.95 12.87 13.81
CA LYS A 178 -13.57 12.71 15.12
C LYS A 178 -12.90 13.56 16.17
N CYS A 179 -13.65 14.48 16.79
CA CYS A 179 -13.18 15.20 17.96
C CYS A 179 -13.02 14.27 19.16
N ILE A 180 -11.85 14.31 19.81
CA ILE A 180 -11.56 13.45 20.97
C ILE A 180 -12.45 13.74 22.19
N ALA A 181 -13.02 14.95 22.26
CA ALA A 181 -13.82 15.38 23.41
C ALA A 181 -15.31 15.06 23.26
N CYS A 182 -15.91 15.34 22.10
CA CYS A 182 -17.35 15.21 21.90
C CYS A 182 -17.76 14.23 20.80
N GLY A 183 -16.79 13.69 20.05
CA GLY A 183 -17.07 12.86 18.88
C GLY A 183 -17.69 13.59 17.69
N GLY A 184 -17.70 14.93 17.66
CA GLY A 184 -18.15 15.69 16.49
C GLY A 184 -17.16 15.62 15.32
N SER A 185 -17.65 15.79 14.10
CA SER A 185 -16.86 15.83 12.86
C SER A 185 -16.77 17.22 12.23
N THR A 186 -17.50 18.22 12.75
CA THR A 186 -17.35 19.63 12.37
C THR A 186 -16.05 20.18 12.95
N ILE A 187 -14.99 20.21 12.13
CA ILE A 187 -13.64 20.56 12.56
C ILE A 187 -13.04 21.57 11.58
N ARG A 188 -12.56 22.69 12.10
CA ARG A 188 -11.83 23.69 11.32
C ARG A 188 -10.34 23.47 11.45
N PHE A 189 -9.64 23.34 10.32
CA PHE A 189 -8.19 23.18 10.27
C PHE A 189 -7.46 24.52 10.15
N SER A 190 -6.21 24.56 10.62
CA SER A 190 -5.27 25.66 10.46
C SER A 190 -3.94 25.16 9.90
N VAL A 191 -3.18 26.05 9.24
CA VAL A 191 -1.87 25.75 8.63
C VAL A 191 -0.76 25.36 9.63
N ARG A 192 -1.02 25.42 10.95
CA ARG A 192 -0.07 25.03 12.00
C ARG A 192 -0.42 23.67 12.63
N GLU A 193 -1.06 22.80 11.86
CA GLU A 193 -1.47 21.45 12.30
C GLU A 193 -2.40 21.44 13.52
N SER A 194 -3.07 22.57 13.78
CA SER A 194 -4.12 22.69 14.79
C SER A 194 -5.49 22.56 14.14
N ALA A 195 -6.38 21.84 14.82
CA ALA A 195 -7.77 21.62 14.47
C ALA A 195 -8.67 22.08 15.64
N THR A 196 -9.75 22.80 15.33
CA THR A 196 -10.72 23.26 16.33
C THR A 196 -12.08 22.64 16.04
N CYS A 197 -12.61 21.87 16.98
CA CYS A 197 -13.97 21.35 16.89
C CYS A 197 -14.99 22.45 17.25
N GLU A 198 -16.20 22.35 16.71
CA GLU A 198 -17.34 23.20 17.06
C GLU A 198 -17.63 23.27 18.58
N CYS A 199 -17.31 22.22 19.34
CA CYS A 199 -17.45 22.23 20.80
C CYS A 199 -16.38 23.09 21.52
N GLY A 200 -15.49 23.77 20.77
CA GLY A 200 -14.42 24.62 21.30
C GLY A 200 -13.11 23.90 21.63
N LYS A 201 -13.04 22.56 21.47
CA LYS A 201 -11.81 21.79 21.74
C LYS A 201 -10.78 22.06 20.65
N VAL A 202 -9.59 22.48 21.07
CA VAL A 202 -8.38 22.57 20.23
C VAL A 202 -7.57 21.28 20.39
N GLN A 203 -7.10 20.75 19.28
CA GLN A 203 -6.41 19.46 19.15
C GLN A 203 -5.52 19.49 17.89
N THR A 204 -4.63 18.52 17.73
CA THR A 204 -3.79 18.42 16.52
C THR A 204 -4.58 17.80 15.35
N TRP A 205 -4.05 17.87 14.13
CA TRP A 205 -4.61 17.13 13.00
C TRP A 205 -4.62 15.62 13.26
N GLY A 206 -3.54 15.09 13.83
CA GLY A 206 -3.43 13.66 14.17
C GLY A 206 -4.50 13.21 15.16
N ASP A 207 -4.83 14.05 16.15
CA ASP A 207 -5.85 13.73 17.16
C ASP A 207 -7.25 13.55 16.58
N VAL A 208 -7.54 14.18 15.43
CA VAL A 208 -8.88 14.17 14.85
C VAL A 208 -9.06 13.16 13.74
N MET A 209 -7.99 12.67 13.14
CA MET A 209 -8.08 11.76 12.01
C MET A 209 -8.39 10.34 12.46
N VAL A 210 -9.37 9.73 11.81
CA VAL A 210 -9.74 8.31 11.97
C VAL A 210 -9.05 7.45 10.92
N CYS A 211 -8.64 8.05 9.80
CA CYS A 211 -7.91 7.41 8.72
C CYS A 211 -6.39 7.45 8.96
N ASP A 212 -5.67 6.51 8.35
CA ASP A 212 -4.19 6.47 8.37
C ASP A 212 -3.56 7.34 7.27
N CYS A 213 -4.34 8.16 6.57
CA CYS A 213 -3.83 9.11 5.59
C CYS A 213 -2.92 10.14 6.27
N TRP A 214 -1.82 10.51 5.60
CA TRP A 214 -1.04 11.66 6.01
C TRP A 214 -1.92 12.91 5.90
N GLY A 215 -1.94 13.79 6.90
CA GLY A 215 -2.97 14.83 7.04
C GLY A 215 -3.23 15.67 5.77
N TYR A 216 -2.18 16.05 5.05
CA TYR A 216 -2.30 16.82 3.80
C TYR A 216 -2.93 16.05 2.62
N GLU A 217 -2.98 14.72 2.72
CA GLU A 217 -3.57 13.81 1.72
C GLU A 217 -5.00 13.40 2.07
N CYS A 218 -5.46 13.68 3.29
CA CYS A 218 -6.81 13.33 3.73
C CYS A 218 -7.86 14.13 2.93
N PRO A 219 -8.84 13.47 2.29
CA PRO A 219 -9.86 14.15 1.50
C PRO A 219 -10.74 15.08 2.34
N ALA A 220 -10.92 14.79 3.63
CA ALA A 220 -11.67 15.66 4.54
C ALA A 220 -10.96 17.00 4.77
N ILE A 221 -9.62 17.02 4.79
CA ILE A 221 -8.82 18.24 4.99
C ILE A 221 -8.70 19.02 3.67
N GLN A 222 -8.48 18.34 2.55
CA GLN A 222 -8.41 18.97 1.22
C GLN A 222 -9.72 19.66 0.81
N GLY A 223 -10.88 19.17 1.27
CA GLY A 223 -12.17 19.76 1.01
C GLY A 223 -12.45 21.10 1.72
N ASP A 224 -11.83 21.31 2.89
CA ASP A 224 -12.10 22.45 3.78
C ASP A 224 -11.17 23.65 3.56
N THR A 225 -10.01 23.46 2.92
CA THR A 225 -9.04 24.54 2.65
C THR A 225 -9.41 25.44 1.46
N ALA A 226 -10.55 25.19 0.81
CA ALA A 226 -11.04 25.95 -0.34
C ALA A 226 -11.92 27.17 0.04
N HIS A 227 -11.91 27.62 1.30
CA HIS A 227 -12.70 28.75 1.80
C HIS A 227 -11.86 29.77 2.58
#